data_AF-A0A2G9T6K9-F1
#
_entry.id   AF-A0A2G9T6K9-F1
#
_cell.length_a   1.000
_cell.length_b   1.000
_cell.length_c   1.000
_cell.angle_alpha   90.00
_cell.angle_beta   90.00
_cell.angle_gamma   90.00
#
_symmetry.space_group_name_H-M   'P 1'
#
loop_
_entity.id
_entity.type
_entity.pdbx_description
1 polymer ?
#
loop_
_entity_poly.entity_id
_entity_poly.type
_entity_poly.pdbx_seq_one_letter_code
_entity_poly.pdbx_strand_id
1 'polypeptide(L)'
;VVQDGYEMMAGRRLITVFSAPNYCGQFTNAAAIVCLDEDLEITFQQLKMQIAPNLAPKARPCPVIASDPNALNAKADKDFIKPFTGFKGKQPKPPEEDKSQASAPIANPTQPAAAPQASTT
;
A
#
# COMPACT_ATOMS: atom_id res chain seq x y z
N VAL A 1 -5.16 20.94 -14.58
CA VAL A 1 -4.30 19.78 -14.27
C VAL A 1 -3.61 20.02 -12.94
N VAL A 2 -3.43 18.98 -12.13
CA VAL A 2 -2.72 19.07 -10.83
C VAL A 2 -1.35 18.41 -10.94
N GLN A 3 -0.39 18.85 -10.14
CA GLN A 3 1.01 18.46 -10.30
C GLN A 3 1.25 16.96 -10.04
N ASP A 4 0.66 16.40 -8.99
CA ASP A 4 0.87 15.00 -8.60
C ASP A 4 -0.15 14.03 -9.21
N GLY A 5 -0.97 14.50 -10.15
CA GLY A 5 -2.04 13.71 -10.76
C GLY A 5 -3.26 13.51 -9.86
N TYR A 6 -3.24 13.92 -8.59
CA TYR A 6 -4.43 13.99 -7.74
C TYR A 6 -4.35 15.16 -6.75
N GLU A 7 -5.50 15.58 -6.22
CA GLU A 7 -5.62 16.56 -5.15
C GLU A 7 -6.86 16.30 -4.28
N MET A 8 -6.71 16.42 -2.97
CA MET A 8 -7.82 16.47 -2.01
C MET A 8 -8.22 17.93 -1.80
N MET A 9 -9.51 18.23 -1.89
CA MET A 9 -10.03 19.58 -1.74
C MET A 9 -11.23 19.59 -0.78
N ALA A 10 -11.62 20.80 -0.36
CA ALA A 10 -12.80 21.02 0.47
C ALA A 10 -12.75 20.22 1.79
N GLY A 11 -11.56 20.14 2.39
CA GLY A 11 -11.32 19.40 3.64
C GLY A 11 -11.49 17.89 3.46
N ARG A 12 -10.83 17.31 2.47
CA ARG A 12 -10.87 15.87 2.11
C ARG A 12 -12.25 15.34 1.71
N ARG A 13 -13.14 16.21 1.22
CA ARG A 13 -14.49 15.82 0.75
C ARG A 13 -14.57 15.63 -0.77
N LEU A 14 -13.59 16.13 -1.49
CA LEU A 14 -13.51 16.04 -2.94
C LEU A 14 -12.12 15.56 -3.34
N ILE A 15 -12.07 14.57 -4.23
CA ILE A 15 -10.84 14.10 -4.86
C ILE A 15 -10.88 14.50 -6.33
N THR A 16 -9.90 15.27 -6.77
CA THR A 16 -9.65 15.52 -8.19
C THR A 16 -8.54 14.58 -8.65
N VAL A 17 -8.73 13.90 -9.78
CA VAL A 17 -7.78 12.92 -10.31
C VAL A 17 -7.53 13.18 -11.79
N PHE A 18 -6.27 13.09 -12.21
CA PHE A 18 -5.82 13.19 -13.58
C PHE A 18 -5.01 11.93 -13.92
N SER A 19 -5.41 11.21 -14.97
CA SER A 19 -4.78 9.96 -15.41
C SER A 19 -3.84 10.12 -16.62
N ALA A 20 -3.64 11.35 -17.10
CA ALA A 20 -2.78 11.66 -18.24
C ALA A 20 -1.49 12.36 -17.78
N PRO A 21 -0.33 11.66 -17.70
CA PRO A 21 0.92 12.29 -17.32
C PRO A 21 1.39 13.21 -18.45
N ASN A 22 2.15 14.25 -18.10
CA ASN A 22 2.66 15.24 -19.05
C ASN A 22 1.55 15.77 -19.98
N TYR A 23 0.42 16.19 -19.43
CA TYR A 23 -0.81 16.48 -20.20
C TYR A 23 -0.53 17.38 -21.41
N CYS A 24 -0.95 16.91 -22.59
CA CYS A 24 -0.71 17.54 -23.91
C CYS A 24 0.76 17.87 -24.23
N GLY A 25 1.73 17.27 -23.54
CA GLY A 25 3.16 17.61 -23.65
C GLY A 25 3.50 19.03 -23.16
N GLN A 26 2.56 19.71 -22.51
CA GLN A 26 2.71 21.09 -22.03
C GLN A 26 3.11 21.13 -20.55
N PHE A 27 2.75 20.10 -19.80
CA PHE A 27 2.93 20.07 -18.35
C PHE A 27 3.89 18.97 -17.91
N THR A 28 4.38 19.08 -16.68
CA THR A 28 5.21 18.06 -16.01
C THR A 28 4.43 17.27 -14.96
N ASN A 29 3.09 17.21 -15.06
CA ASN A 29 2.29 16.49 -14.08
C ASN A 29 2.51 14.98 -14.13
N ALA A 30 2.38 14.37 -12.96
CA ALA A 30 2.12 12.94 -12.86
C ALA A 30 0.68 12.63 -13.28
N ALA A 31 0.43 11.36 -13.57
CA ALA A 31 -0.89 10.75 -13.52
C ALA A 31 -1.08 10.05 -12.17
N ALA A 32 -2.34 9.87 -11.78
CA ALA A 32 -2.69 9.09 -10.61
C ALA A 32 -3.86 8.15 -10.88
N ILE A 33 -3.88 7.05 -10.13
CA ILE A 33 -4.98 6.10 -10.01
C ILE A 33 -5.40 6.10 -8.53
N VAL A 34 -6.70 6.18 -8.28
CA VAL A 34 -7.26 6.02 -6.92
C VAL A 34 -7.50 4.54 -6.68
N CYS A 35 -7.00 4.04 -5.57
CA CYS A 35 -7.20 2.67 -5.13
C CYS A 35 -7.95 2.69 -3.80
N LEU A 36 -9.02 1.91 -3.73
CA LEU A 36 -9.87 1.73 -2.56
C LEU A 36 -9.81 0.25 -2.16
N ASP A 37 -9.70 -0.02 -0.88
CA ASP A 37 -9.83 -1.38 -0.34
C ASP A 37 -11.21 -1.63 0.28
N GLU A 38 -11.39 -2.81 0.89
CA GLU A 38 -12.65 -3.23 1.51
C GLU A 38 -13.05 -2.35 2.70
N ASP A 39 -12.07 -1.74 3.38
CA ASP A 39 -12.27 -0.82 4.50
C ASP A 39 -12.49 0.64 4.03
N LEU A 40 -12.60 0.85 2.71
CA LEU A 40 -12.70 2.15 2.04
C LEU A 40 -11.47 3.06 2.30
N GLU A 41 -10.32 2.48 2.62
CA GLU A 41 -9.09 3.23 2.75
C GLU A 41 -8.60 3.68 1.37
N ILE A 42 -8.24 4.95 1.28
CA ILE A 42 -7.85 5.57 0.02
C ILE A 42 -6.33 5.57 -0.11
N THR A 43 -5.84 5.02 -1.21
CA THR A 43 -4.43 5.10 -1.63
C THR A 43 -4.34 5.60 -3.06
N PHE A 44 -3.17 6.10 -3.45
CA PHE A 44 -2.94 6.59 -4.81
C PHE A 44 -1.70 5.93 -5.42
N GLN A 45 -1.87 5.37 -6.61
CA GLN A 45 -0.75 4.96 -7.44
C GLN A 45 -0.42 6.10 -8.41
N GLN A 46 0.79 6.65 -8.31
CA GLN A 46 1.27 7.72 -9.19
C GLN A 46 2.15 7.18 -10.31
N LEU A 47 2.00 7.77 -11.51
CA LEU A 47 2.86 7.54 -12.66
C LEU A 47 3.49 8.87 -13.10
N LYS A 48 4.82 8.98 -12.98
CA LYS A 48 5.60 10.09 -13.51
C LYS A 48 6.31 9.63 -14.79
N MET A 49 6.03 10.29 -15.91
CA MET A 49 6.62 9.96 -17.20
C MET A 49 7.83 10.85 -17.48
N GLN A 50 8.93 10.26 -17.94
CA GLN A 50 10.08 11.02 -18.40
C GLN A 50 9.71 11.86 -19.62
N ILE A 51 9.97 13.15 -19.53
CA ILE A 51 9.81 14.05 -20.67
C ILE A 51 11.03 13.91 -21.55
N ALA A 52 10.82 13.71 -22.85
CA ALA A 52 11.92 13.63 -23.79
C ALA A 52 12.75 14.94 -23.76
N PRO A 53 14.09 14.87 -23.87
CA PRO A 53 14.97 16.04 -23.67
C PRO A 53 14.62 17.22 -24.59
N ASN A 54 14.13 16.94 -25.80
CA ASN A 54 13.70 17.93 -26.78
C ASN A 54 12.38 18.64 -26.43
N LEU A 55 11.56 18.07 -25.55
CA LEU A 55 10.31 18.69 -25.07
C LEU A 55 10.45 19.31 -23.67
N ALA A 56 11.46 18.93 -22.89
CA ALA A 56 11.67 19.41 -21.53
C ALA A 56 11.71 20.95 -21.40
N PRO A 57 12.33 21.73 -22.32
CA PRO A 57 12.33 23.19 -22.24
C PRO A 57 10.94 23.84 -22.46
N LYS A 58 10.00 23.11 -23.07
CA LYS A 58 8.64 23.59 -23.36
C LYS A 58 7.64 23.22 -22.28
N ALA A 59 7.93 22.17 -21.51
CA ALA A 59 7.06 21.68 -20.46
C ALA A 59 7.14 22.57 -19.21
N ARG A 60 6.00 22.81 -18.56
CA ARG A 60 5.88 23.70 -17.40
C ARG A 60 5.27 22.96 -16.21
N PRO A 61 5.58 23.38 -14.97
CA PRO A 61 4.82 22.94 -13.82
C PRO A 61 3.33 23.28 -13.99
N CYS A 62 2.46 22.47 -13.40
CA CYS A 62 1.04 22.78 -13.39
C CYS A 62 0.77 24.04 -12.57
N PRO A 63 -0.07 24.95 -13.07
CA PRO A 63 -0.49 26.09 -12.28
C PRO A 63 -1.36 25.60 -11.11
N VAL A 64 -1.27 26.30 -9.98
CA VAL A 64 -1.86 25.93 -8.68
C VAL A 64 -3.40 26.08 -8.66
N ILE A 65 -4.05 26.33 -9.81
CA ILE A 65 -5.49 26.66 -9.89
C ILE A 65 -6.41 25.52 -9.43
N ALA A 66 -5.89 24.30 -9.41
CA ALA A 66 -6.62 23.10 -9.02
C ALA A 66 -6.14 22.52 -7.69
N SER A 67 -5.30 23.25 -6.96
CA SER A 67 -4.87 22.89 -5.59
C SER A 67 -5.82 23.50 -4.56
N ASP A 68 -5.86 22.92 -3.36
CA ASP A 68 -6.60 23.55 -2.25
C ASP A 68 -6.01 24.95 -1.96
N PRO A 69 -6.84 26.01 -1.89
CA PRO A 69 -6.36 27.38 -1.63
C PRO A 69 -5.72 27.53 -0.25
N ASN A 70 -5.97 26.60 0.68
CA ASN A 70 -5.29 26.54 1.97
C ASN A 70 -4.10 25.56 1.92
N ALA A 71 -2.89 26.11 1.85
CA ALA A 71 -1.65 25.34 1.75
C ALA A 71 -1.39 24.40 2.94
N LEU A 72 -1.88 24.72 4.15
CA LEU A 72 -1.72 23.85 5.33
C LEU A 72 -2.58 22.60 5.20
N ASN A 73 -3.82 22.77 4.74
CA ASN A 73 -4.72 21.66 4.47
C ASN A 73 -4.17 20.78 3.34
N ALA A 74 -3.73 21.39 2.24
CA ALA A 74 -3.13 20.68 1.11
C ALA A 74 -1.96 19.80 1.56
N LYS A 75 -1.07 20.33 2.43
CA LYS A 75 0.05 19.56 2.98
C LYS A 75 -0.43 18.41 3.87
N ALA A 76 -1.31 18.69 4.83
CA ALA A 76 -1.83 17.69 5.75
C ALA A 76 -2.57 16.55 5.03
N ASP A 77 -3.26 16.86 3.93
CA ASP A 77 -3.97 15.88 3.12
C ASP A 77 -3.01 14.92 2.42
N LYS A 78 -1.86 15.41 1.93
CA LYS A 78 -0.80 14.56 1.35
C LYS A 78 -0.12 13.69 2.41
N ASP A 79 0.06 14.21 3.62
CA ASP A 79 0.64 13.46 4.75
C ASP A 79 -0.30 12.35 5.26
N PHE A 80 -1.62 12.53 5.10
CA PHE A 80 -2.62 11.53 5.50
C PHE A 80 -2.72 10.34 4.54
N ILE A 81 -2.30 10.52 3.28
CA ILE A 81 -2.43 9.49 2.25
C ILE A 81 -1.42 8.37 2.48
N LYS A 82 -1.93 7.14 2.60
CA LYS A 82 -1.07 5.97 2.71
C LYS A 82 -0.38 5.69 1.37
N PRO A 83 0.91 5.28 1.37
CA PRO A 83 1.57 4.82 0.17
C PRO A 83 0.82 3.66 -0.46
N PHE A 84 0.69 3.63 -1.79
CA PHE A 84 0.14 2.47 -2.48
C PHE A 84 1.09 1.27 -2.32
N THR A 85 0.63 0.20 -1.65
CA THR A 85 1.45 -1.00 -1.38
C THR A 85 1.22 -2.15 -2.36
N GLY A 86 0.53 -1.91 -3.48
CA GLY A 86 0.11 -2.97 -4.40
C GLY A 86 -1.18 -3.66 -3.95
N PHE A 87 -1.75 -4.50 -4.83
CA PHE A 87 -2.89 -5.33 -4.47
C PHE A 87 -2.41 -6.45 -3.53
N LYS A 88 -2.82 -6.41 -2.25
CA LYS A 88 -2.61 -7.52 -1.33
C LYS A 88 -3.40 -8.72 -1.87
N GLY A 89 -2.70 -9.70 -2.44
CA GLY A 89 -3.30 -11.01 -2.69
C GLY A 89 -3.82 -11.57 -1.36
N LYS A 90 -5.04 -12.13 -1.35
CA LYS A 90 -5.60 -12.85 -0.21
C LYS A 90 -4.55 -13.82 0.36
N GLN A 91 -3.99 -13.52 1.51
CA GLN A 91 -3.33 -14.52 2.35
C GLN A 91 -4.42 -15.46 2.87
N PRO A 92 -4.24 -16.79 2.84
CA PRO A 92 -5.22 -17.71 3.41
C PRO A 92 -5.39 -17.41 4.91
N LYS A 93 -6.65 -17.23 5.34
CA LYS A 93 -7.02 -17.03 6.74
C LYS A 93 -6.45 -18.20 7.57
N PRO A 94 -5.68 -17.96 8.64
CA PRO A 94 -5.20 -19.04 9.50
C PRO A 94 -6.40 -19.77 10.13
N PRO A 95 -6.31 -21.09 10.38
CA PRO A 95 -7.38 -21.82 11.06
C PRO A 95 -7.64 -21.22 12.43
N GLU A 96 -8.92 -21.01 12.73
CA GLU A 96 -9.41 -20.58 14.03
C GLU A 96 -9.22 -21.75 15.01
N GLU A 97 -8.23 -21.65 15.90
CA GLU A 97 -8.01 -22.64 16.97
C GLU A 97 -9.13 -22.54 18.01
N ASP A 98 -9.94 -23.59 18.08
CA ASP A 98 -10.97 -23.79 19.09
C ASP A 98 -10.34 -23.90 20.49
N LYS A 99 -10.86 -23.10 21.44
CA LYS A 99 -10.43 -23.11 22.83
C LYS A 99 -11.11 -24.25 23.57
N SER A 100 -10.39 -25.35 23.79
CA SER A 100 -10.78 -26.33 24.82
C SER A 100 -9.58 -26.88 25.60
N GLN A 101 -9.49 -26.42 26.85
CA GLN A 101 -9.08 -27.10 28.10
C GLN A 101 -7.67 -27.76 28.16
N ALA A 102 -6.71 -27.20 28.90
CA ALA A 102 -6.52 -27.18 30.37
C ALA A 102 -6.14 -28.54 31.00
N SER A 103 -4.85 -28.69 31.36
CA SER A 103 -4.31 -29.07 32.69
C SER A 103 -2.93 -29.75 32.59
N ALA A 104 -1.94 -29.21 33.31
CA ALA A 104 -0.60 -29.75 33.53
C ALA A 104 -0.53 -30.46 34.92
N PRO A 105 0.63 -30.88 35.47
CA PRO A 105 1.88 -31.47 34.93
C PRO A 105 2.26 -32.78 35.70
N ILE A 106 3.45 -33.39 35.47
CA ILE A 106 4.46 -33.79 36.51
C ILE A 106 5.46 -34.89 36.01
N ALA A 107 6.76 -34.56 36.20
CA ALA A 107 7.98 -35.37 36.47
C ALA A 107 8.55 -36.44 35.50
N ASN A 108 9.82 -36.19 35.12
CA ASN A 108 10.90 -37.12 34.71
C ASN A 108 11.45 -37.92 35.94
N PRO A 109 12.45 -38.84 35.87
CA PRO A 109 13.15 -39.52 34.74
C PRO A 109 13.41 -41.05 34.97
N THR A 110 14.20 -41.69 34.10
CA THR A 110 15.17 -42.82 34.34
C THR A 110 14.83 -44.21 33.73
N GLN A 111 15.76 -44.69 32.89
CA GLN A 111 16.00 -46.06 32.37
C GLN A 111 16.28 -47.09 33.49
N PRO A 112 16.29 -48.45 33.31
CA PRO A 112 17.11 -49.15 32.28
C PRO A 112 16.68 -50.55 31.76
N ALA A 113 17.40 -50.97 30.71
CA ALA A 113 17.94 -52.30 30.35
C ALA A 113 17.11 -53.60 30.52
N ALA A 114 17.03 -54.39 29.43
CA ALA A 114 17.43 -55.81 29.40
C ALA A 114 17.41 -56.40 27.96
N ALA A 115 18.49 -57.07 27.58
CA ALA A 115 18.64 -58.01 26.45
C ALA A 115 18.12 -59.43 26.88
N PRO A 116 18.34 -60.59 26.19
CA PRO A 116 19.03 -60.85 24.92
C PRO A 116 18.42 -61.93 23.96
N GLN A 117 19.05 -62.05 22.78
CA GLN A 117 19.40 -63.26 21.98
C GLN A 117 18.37 -64.19 21.29
N ALA A 118 18.64 -64.46 19.99
CA ALA A 118 18.82 -65.75 19.27
C ALA A 118 18.41 -65.55 17.78
N SER A 119 19.23 -65.67 16.72
CA SER A 119 20.08 -66.75 16.15
C SER A 119 19.32 -67.97 15.60
N THR A 120 19.26 -68.10 14.26
CA THR A 120 19.03 -69.26 13.34
C THR A 120 18.12 -68.81 12.18
N THR A 121 18.33 -69.10 10.90
CA THR A 121 19.27 -69.91 10.12
C THR A 121 19.40 -69.25 8.74
#